data_AF-A0A423UKS8-F1
#
_entry.id   AF-A0A423UKS8-F1
#
_cell.length_a   1.000
_cell.length_b   1.000
_cell.length_c   1.000
_cell.angle_alpha   90.00
_cell.angle_beta   90.00
_cell.angle_gamma   90.00
#
_symmetry.space_group_name_H-M   'P 1'
#
loop_
_entity.id
_entity.type
_entity.pdbx_description
1 polymer ?
#
loop_
_entity_poly.entity_id
_entity_poly.type
_entity_poly.pdbx_seq_one_letter_code
_entity_poly.pdbx_strand_id
1 'polypeptide(L)'
;MKNIEERRNRTIAREANYHASMRAPHIDKTAISPYDDYCDGYGMPGAYGNGYVSVLKVSAGTVEKTNDALIDTIVTYDKAETADAYIGQINMLTASSFCGMAGQVWGYDLARHDDITSGKSQPLFTEKQFDGSELKVFDAAPLLNAGVELFGTENNRRYHPIPGAHTICANKGVTAYRPKEDRPLKAGEAYGIWSFIAISLSADRDFSADLFIEDAGVWTENDNEDDMMAFLEQHRKEIVWSVVECGRDSNVLFDRTYVGFAHRMMKPGEIGNAITVGPYVTLARNAVPTTGFTSLNDLNLSDWLKEMDFESLTNLAK
;
A
#
# COMPACT_ATOMS: atom_id res chain seq x y z
N MET A 1 1.20 4.33 -44.88
CA MET A 1 2.38 4.25 -43.99
C MET A 1 1.89 3.68 -42.67
N LYS A 2 2.24 2.43 -42.34
CA LYS A 2 1.97 1.90 -40.98
C LYS A 2 2.67 2.81 -39.98
N ASN A 3 1.94 3.24 -38.95
CA ASN A 3 2.34 4.31 -38.06
C ASN A 3 3.71 3.98 -37.44
N ILE A 4 4.72 4.84 -37.65
CA ILE A 4 6.07 4.63 -37.12
C ILE A 4 6.02 4.51 -35.58
N GLU A 5 5.03 5.14 -34.94
CA GLU A 5 4.79 5.04 -33.51
C GLU A 5 4.27 3.66 -33.06
N GLU A 6 3.45 2.97 -33.86
CA GLU A 6 3.03 1.59 -33.55
C GLU A 6 4.24 0.64 -33.53
N ARG A 7 5.20 0.87 -34.43
CA ARG A 7 6.44 0.09 -34.53
C ARG A 7 7.46 0.47 -33.45
N ARG A 8 7.39 1.65 -32.84
CA ARG A 8 8.25 2.01 -31.71
C ARG A 8 7.69 1.50 -30.39
N ASN A 9 6.38 1.56 -30.24
CA ASN A 9 5.75 1.21 -28.98
C ASN A 9 5.52 -0.30 -28.83
N ARG A 10 5.42 -1.08 -29.90
CA ARG A 10 5.14 -2.53 -29.82
C ARG A 10 6.26 -3.43 -30.34
N THR A 11 7.51 -2.94 -30.37
CA THR A 11 8.63 -3.76 -30.86
C THR A 11 9.87 -3.50 -30.01
N ILE A 12 10.42 -4.57 -29.42
CA ILE A 12 11.68 -4.51 -28.65
C ILE A 12 12.83 -4.99 -29.52
N ALA A 13 13.95 -4.26 -29.53
CA ALA A 13 15.18 -4.71 -30.17
C ALA A 13 15.77 -5.88 -29.37
N ARG A 14 16.00 -7.00 -30.04
CA ARG A 14 16.63 -8.20 -29.45
C ARG A 14 18.09 -8.29 -29.87
N GLU A 15 18.39 -7.96 -31.12
CA GLU A 15 19.72 -7.92 -31.71
C GLU A 15 19.76 -6.86 -32.82
N ALA A 16 20.94 -6.59 -33.40
CA ALA A 16 21.07 -5.69 -34.54
C ALA A 16 20.17 -6.16 -35.70
N ASN A 17 19.23 -5.29 -36.12
CA ASN A 17 18.22 -5.55 -37.15
C ASN A 17 17.16 -6.61 -36.82
N TYR A 18 17.06 -7.09 -35.57
CA TYR A 18 16.02 -8.03 -35.14
C TYR A 18 15.16 -7.43 -34.03
N HIS A 19 13.86 -7.32 -34.30
CA HIS A 19 12.87 -6.77 -33.38
C HIS A 19 11.75 -7.78 -33.13
N ALA A 20 11.39 -8.01 -31.87
CA ALA A 20 10.27 -8.85 -31.49
C ALA A 20 9.02 -7.99 -31.24
N SER A 21 7.86 -8.40 -31.77
CA SER A 21 6.59 -7.72 -31.52
C SER A 21 6.07 -8.01 -30.11
N MET A 22 5.74 -6.97 -29.36
CA MET A 22 5.10 -7.05 -28.06
C MET A 22 3.58 -7.05 -28.20
N ARG A 23 2.89 -7.83 -27.36
CA ARG A 23 1.41 -7.87 -27.31
C ARG A 23 0.84 -6.51 -26.89
N ALA A 24 1.48 -5.85 -25.92
CA ALA A 24 1.15 -4.52 -25.45
C ALA A 24 2.29 -3.52 -25.70
N PRO A 25 2.02 -2.21 -25.76
CA PRO A 25 3.05 -1.19 -25.82
C PRO A 25 4.07 -1.32 -24.67
N HIS A 26 5.35 -1.06 -24.95
CA HIS A 26 6.33 -0.87 -23.89
C HIS A 26 5.96 0.39 -23.10
N ILE A 27 5.68 0.21 -21.81
CA ILE A 27 5.40 1.29 -20.88
C ILE A 27 6.65 1.49 -20.04
N ASP A 28 7.17 2.72 -20.07
CA ASP A 28 8.25 3.12 -19.18
C ASP A 28 7.71 3.21 -17.75
N LYS A 29 8.13 2.27 -16.90
CA LYS A 29 7.76 2.20 -15.48
C LYS A 29 8.73 2.94 -14.58
N THR A 30 9.76 3.60 -15.14
CA THR A 30 10.71 4.40 -14.37
C THR A 30 9.96 5.48 -13.59
N ALA A 31 10.23 5.55 -12.29
CA ALA A 31 9.50 6.42 -11.36
C ALA A 31 10.50 7.10 -10.41
N ILE A 32 11.16 8.15 -10.88
CA ILE A 32 12.17 8.88 -10.10
C ILE A 32 11.73 10.33 -9.90
N SER A 33 11.67 10.74 -8.64
CA SER A 33 11.36 12.08 -8.16
C SER A 33 12.43 13.11 -8.60
N PRO A 34 12.06 14.39 -8.74
CA PRO A 34 13.05 15.46 -8.91
C PRO A 34 13.90 15.73 -7.65
N TYR A 35 13.51 15.18 -6.49
CA TYR A 35 14.19 15.40 -5.22
C TYR A 35 15.16 14.27 -4.87
N ASP A 36 16.26 14.65 -4.21
CA ASP A 36 17.31 13.69 -3.85
C ASP A 36 16.86 12.77 -2.72
N ASP A 37 16.22 13.32 -1.66
CA ASP A 37 15.89 12.60 -0.43
C ASP A 37 14.38 12.45 -0.16
N TYR A 38 13.52 12.86 -1.10
CA TYR A 38 12.08 12.77 -0.94
C TYR A 38 11.40 12.08 -2.11
N CYS A 39 10.51 11.15 -1.78
CA CYS A 39 9.51 10.73 -2.75
C CYS A 39 8.58 11.92 -3.06
N ASP A 40 7.92 11.88 -4.22
CA ASP A 40 6.89 12.87 -4.58
C ASP A 40 5.65 12.16 -5.13
N GLY A 41 4.49 12.83 -5.11
CA GLY A 41 3.25 12.30 -5.66
C GLY A 41 3.35 12.02 -7.16
N TYR A 42 2.73 10.94 -7.63
CA TYR A 42 2.66 10.65 -9.06
C TYR A 42 1.90 11.75 -9.82
N GLY A 43 2.39 12.10 -11.02
CA GLY A 43 1.82 13.15 -11.87
C GLY A 43 2.37 14.55 -11.60
N MET A 44 3.27 14.71 -10.62
CA MET A 44 3.95 15.98 -10.36
C MET A 44 5.06 16.26 -11.38
N PRO A 45 5.28 17.54 -11.76
CA PRO A 45 6.25 17.90 -12.78
C PRO A 45 7.69 17.65 -12.31
N GLY A 46 8.55 17.23 -13.24
CA GLY A 46 9.98 17.07 -12.99
C GLY A 46 10.42 15.64 -12.64
N ALA A 47 9.48 14.71 -12.46
CA ALA A 47 9.80 13.29 -12.37
C ALA A 47 10.45 12.77 -13.66
N TYR A 48 11.39 11.84 -13.52
CA TYR A 48 12.00 11.12 -14.62
C TYR A 48 11.30 9.77 -14.82
N GLY A 49 10.84 9.55 -16.05
CA GLY A 49 10.01 8.40 -16.44
C GLY A 49 8.51 8.67 -16.35
N ASN A 50 7.71 7.68 -16.71
CA ASN A 50 6.24 7.78 -16.73
C ASN A 50 5.54 6.92 -15.66
N GLY A 51 6.31 6.17 -14.87
CA GLY A 51 5.80 5.21 -13.91
C GLY A 51 5.53 5.81 -12.53
N TYR A 52 5.04 4.94 -11.64
CA TYR A 52 4.88 5.22 -10.22
C TYR A 52 5.10 3.96 -9.39
N VAL A 53 5.36 4.18 -8.11
CA VAL A 53 5.50 3.13 -7.11
C VAL A 53 4.33 3.24 -6.13
N SER A 54 3.57 2.16 -6.01
CA SER A 54 2.55 2.01 -4.98
C SER A 54 3.19 1.43 -3.72
N VAL A 55 2.88 2.03 -2.57
CA VAL A 55 3.37 1.57 -1.25
C VAL A 55 2.15 1.21 -0.41
N LEU A 56 2.25 0.22 0.47
CA LEU A 56 1.14 -0.15 1.36
C LEU A 56 1.33 0.46 2.74
N LYS A 57 0.27 1.07 3.27
CA LYS A 57 0.21 1.52 4.66
C LYS A 57 -1.16 1.21 5.25
N VAL A 58 -1.15 0.69 6.47
CA VAL A 58 -2.33 0.56 7.33
C VAL A 58 -1.92 0.97 8.74
N SER A 59 -2.75 1.72 9.44
CA SER A 59 -2.45 2.16 10.80
C SER A 59 -3.71 2.36 11.63
N ALA A 60 -3.58 2.19 12.93
CA ALA A 60 -4.62 2.46 13.91
C ALA A 60 -3.99 2.99 15.20
N GLY A 61 -4.51 4.11 15.71
CA GLY A 61 -3.99 4.79 16.89
C GLY A 61 -5.09 5.48 17.69
N THR A 62 -4.77 5.83 18.94
CA THR A 62 -5.70 6.50 19.85
C THR A 62 -5.06 7.72 20.51
N VAL A 63 -5.91 8.65 20.95
CA VAL A 63 -5.53 9.82 21.76
C VAL A 63 -6.55 10.06 22.86
N GLU A 64 -6.13 10.70 23.95
CA GLU A 64 -7.08 11.19 24.96
C GLU A 64 -7.97 12.27 24.35
N LYS A 65 -9.28 12.16 24.60
CA LYS A 65 -10.27 13.15 24.18
C LYS A 65 -10.07 14.47 24.93
N THR A 66 -9.99 15.58 24.20
CA THR A 66 -10.02 16.93 24.77
C THR A 66 -11.44 17.51 24.79
N ASN A 67 -11.58 18.74 25.28
CA ASN A 67 -12.88 19.45 25.27
C ASN A 67 -13.30 19.93 23.87
N ASP A 68 -12.46 19.74 22.85
CA ASP A 68 -12.73 20.17 21.47
C ASP A 68 -12.77 18.96 20.53
N ALA A 69 -13.98 18.53 20.20
CA ALA A 69 -14.20 17.37 19.34
C ALA A 69 -13.67 17.56 17.91
N LEU A 70 -13.59 18.81 17.40
CA LEU A 70 -13.05 19.08 16.08
C LEU A 70 -11.53 18.89 16.07
N ILE A 71 -10.85 19.45 17.08
CA ILE A 71 -9.40 19.29 17.26
C ILE A 71 -9.07 17.80 17.42
N ASP A 72 -9.86 17.07 18.21
CA ASP A 72 -9.59 15.66 18.44
C ASP A 72 -9.67 14.85 17.14
N THR A 73 -10.69 15.05 16.30
CA THR A 73 -10.80 14.33 15.01
C THR A 73 -9.64 14.67 14.07
N ILE A 74 -9.27 15.94 13.96
CA ILE A 74 -8.17 16.39 13.09
C ILE A 74 -6.83 15.83 13.58
N VAL A 75 -6.51 15.99 14.86
CA VAL A 75 -5.22 15.57 15.43
C VAL A 75 -5.07 14.05 15.39
N THR A 76 -6.15 13.29 15.59
CA THR A 76 -6.07 11.82 15.55
C THR A 76 -5.84 11.32 14.11
N TYR A 77 -6.39 12.02 13.10
CA TYR A 77 -6.12 11.71 11.70
C TYR A 77 -4.65 11.96 11.34
N ASP A 78 -4.12 13.15 11.64
CA ASP A 78 -2.71 13.49 11.38
C ASP A 78 -1.75 12.51 12.06
N LYS A 79 -2.07 12.07 13.28
CA LYS A 79 -1.27 11.06 13.97
C LYS A 79 -1.21 9.75 13.20
N ALA A 80 -2.33 9.30 12.63
CA ALA A 80 -2.36 8.06 11.86
C ALA A 80 -1.50 8.18 10.57
N GLU A 81 -1.46 9.35 9.93
CA GLU A 81 -0.56 9.60 8.78
C GLU A 81 0.93 9.45 9.16
N THR A 82 1.29 9.91 10.36
CA THR A 82 2.68 9.87 10.85
C THR A 82 3.11 8.53 11.47
N ALA A 83 2.15 7.67 11.86
CA ALA A 83 2.42 6.37 12.46
C ALA A 83 2.93 5.34 11.45
N ASP A 84 3.71 4.35 11.90
CA ASP A 84 4.27 3.30 11.04
C ASP A 84 5.08 3.88 9.85
N ALA A 85 4.72 3.56 8.61
CA ALA A 85 5.32 4.17 7.43
C ALA A 85 4.93 5.66 7.35
N TYR A 86 5.92 6.53 7.46
CA TYR A 86 5.68 7.97 7.58
C TYR A 86 5.18 8.57 6.25
N ILE A 87 3.93 9.04 6.25
CA ILE A 87 3.34 9.78 5.12
C ILE A 87 2.73 11.11 5.55
N GLY A 88 3.05 11.58 6.75
CA GLY A 88 2.46 12.81 7.31
C GLY A 88 2.82 14.06 6.51
N GLN A 89 1.99 15.09 6.66
CA GLN A 89 2.17 16.41 6.06
C GLN A 89 2.01 16.44 4.54
N ILE A 90 1.30 15.48 3.95
CA ILE A 90 0.93 15.48 2.53
C ILE A 90 -0.51 15.96 2.34
N ASN A 91 -0.86 16.34 1.12
CA ASN A 91 -2.22 16.52 0.69
C ASN A 91 -2.67 15.23 -0.02
N MET A 92 -3.48 14.40 0.64
CA MET A 92 -4.00 13.17 0.02
C MET A 92 -5.11 13.47 -0.98
N LEU A 93 -4.98 12.93 -2.20
CA LEU A 93 -5.99 12.99 -3.26
C LEU A 93 -6.55 11.58 -3.50
N THR A 94 -7.80 11.35 -3.12
CA THR A 94 -8.41 10.01 -3.21
C THR A 94 -8.59 9.54 -4.65
N ALA A 95 -8.11 8.33 -4.95
CA ALA A 95 -8.28 7.61 -6.21
C ALA A 95 -9.16 6.36 -6.07
N SER A 96 -9.52 5.76 -7.20
CA SER A 96 -10.40 4.58 -7.29
C SER A 96 -9.68 3.23 -7.09
N SER A 97 -8.49 3.23 -6.46
CA SER A 97 -7.83 2.01 -5.95
C SER A 97 -7.27 1.00 -6.98
N PHE A 98 -6.45 1.42 -7.94
CA PHE A 98 -5.75 0.51 -8.88
C PHE A 98 -4.25 0.78 -8.95
N CYS A 99 -3.43 -0.26 -9.18
CA CYS A 99 -2.03 -0.12 -9.59
C CYS A 99 -1.88 -0.70 -11.01
N GLY A 100 -1.92 0.20 -11.99
CA GLY A 100 -1.97 -0.12 -13.42
C GLY A 100 -0.62 -0.50 -14.04
N MET A 101 -0.59 -0.60 -15.36
CA MET A 101 0.56 -1.12 -16.11
C MET A 101 1.85 -0.28 -15.95
N ALA A 102 1.73 1.02 -15.67
CA ALA A 102 2.86 1.91 -15.38
C ALA A 102 3.31 1.86 -13.90
N GLY A 103 2.53 1.20 -13.04
CA GLY A 103 2.77 1.07 -11.62
C GLY A 103 3.66 -0.12 -11.28
N GLN A 104 4.36 0.00 -10.16
CA GLN A 104 5.10 -1.07 -9.51
C GLN A 104 4.84 -1.03 -8.01
N VAL A 105 4.83 -2.19 -7.34
CA VAL A 105 4.58 -2.27 -5.89
C VAL A 105 5.91 -2.38 -5.14
N TRP A 106 6.17 -1.46 -4.22
CA TRP A 106 7.36 -1.51 -3.36
C TRP A 106 7.28 -2.72 -2.42
N GLY A 107 8.39 -3.45 -2.26
CA GLY A 107 8.44 -4.70 -1.50
C GLY A 107 8.00 -5.93 -2.28
N TYR A 108 7.44 -5.79 -3.49
CA TYR A 108 7.06 -6.91 -4.36
C TYR A 108 7.77 -6.87 -5.72
N ASP A 109 7.58 -5.78 -6.47
CA ASP A 109 8.19 -5.57 -7.78
C ASP A 109 9.57 -4.93 -7.69
N LEU A 110 9.73 -4.01 -6.73
CA LEU A 110 10.93 -3.24 -6.46
C LEU A 110 11.38 -3.52 -5.03
N ALA A 111 12.68 -3.74 -4.81
CA ALA A 111 13.27 -4.05 -3.51
C ALA A 111 12.45 -5.13 -2.79
N ARG A 112 12.34 -6.31 -3.42
CA ARG A 112 11.43 -7.37 -2.99
C ARG A 112 11.73 -7.82 -1.56
N HIS A 113 10.71 -7.89 -0.72
CA HIS A 113 10.90 -8.29 0.67
C HIS A 113 11.41 -9.73 0.77
N ASP A 114 12.41 -9.95 1.64
CA ASP A 114 13.15 -11.21 1.76
C ASP A 114 12.25 -12.42 2.08
N ASP A 115 11.23 -12.25 2.93
CA ASP A 115 10.24 -13.30 3.23
C ASP A 115 9.45 -13.78 1.99
N ILE A 116 9.26 -12.92 0.98
CA ILE A 116 8.63 -13.30 -0.29
C ILE A 116 9.63 -14.08 -1.15
N THR A 117 10.86 -13.58 -1.28
CA THR A 117 11.93 -14.24 -2.08
C THR A 117 12.30 -15.61 -1.52
N SER A 118 12.43 -15.73 -0.20
CA SER A 118 12.78 -16.99 0.49
C SER A 118 11.64 -18.02 0.53
N GLY A 119 10.42 -17.61 0.19
CA GLY A 119 9.23 -18.45 0.33
C GLY A 119 8.76 -18.63 1.77
N LYS A 120 9.22 -17.81 2.72
CA LYS A 120 8.70 -17.82 4.10
C LYS A 120 7.25 -17.33 4.17
N SER A 121 6.86 -16.42 3.26
CA SER A 121 5.46 -16.02 3.08
C SER A 121 4.66 -17.18 2.46
N GLN A 122 3.81 -17.81 3.27
CA GLN A 122 2.93 -18.90 2.86
C GLN A 122 1.48 -18.41 2.73
N PRO A 123 0.66 -19.03 1.84
CA PRO A 123 -0.74 -18.67 1.74
C PRO A 123 -1.48 -18.91 3.07
N LEU A 124 -2.25 -17.92 3.52
CA LEU A 124 -3.16 -18.02 4.65
C LEU A 124 -4.35 -18.93 4.32
N PHE A 125 -4.88 -18.77 3.10
CA PHE A 125 -5.96 -19.57 2.52
C PHE A 125 -5.99 -19.36 1.00
N THR A 126 -6.91 -20.07 0.33
CA THR A 126 -7.24 -19.86 -1.08
C THR A 126 -8.71 -19.50 -1.22
N GLU A 127 -9.03 -18.72 -2.25
CA GLU A 127 -10.40 -18.38 -2.64
C GLU A 127 -10.63 -18.75 -4.11
N LYS A 128 -11.85 -19.13 -4.49
CA LYS A 128 -12.14 -19.47 -5.89
C LYS A 128 -12.48 -18.22 -6.69
N GLN A 129 -11.80 -18.05 -7.82
CA GLN A 129 -12.12 -17.00 -8.79
C GLN A 129 -13.33 -17.39 -9.65
N PHE A 130 -13.86 -16.43 -10.41
CA PHE A 130 -15.07 -16.62 -11.21
C PHE A 130 -14.91 -17.64 -12.36
N ASP A 131 -13.67 -17.94 -12.78
CA ASP A 131 -13.36 -18.98 -13.77
C ASP A 131 -13.10 -20.36 -13.13
N GLY A 132 -13.15 -20.44 -11.79
CA GLY A 132 -12.87 -21.64 -11.01
C GLY A 132 -11.40 -21.84 -10.63
N SER A 133 -10.48 -20.96 -11.06
CA SER A 133 -9.09 -20.98 -10.61
C SER A 133 -8.95 -20.58 -9.15
N GLU A 134 -7.82 -20.94 -8.52
CA GLU A 134 -7.54 -20.60 -7.12
C GLU A 134 -6.75 -19.29 -7.02
N LEU A 135 -7.27 -18.35 -6.23
CA LEU A 135 -6.57 -17.15 -5.78
C LEU A 135 -5.87 -17.44 -4.44
N LYS A 136 -4.55 -17.33 -4.41
CA LYS A 136 -3.77 -17.48 -3.16
C LYS A 136 -3.77 -16.18 -2.37
N VAL A 137 -4.07 -16.27 -1.09
CA VAL A 137 -4.13 -15.11 -0.18
C VAL A 137 -2.98 -15.18 0.81
N PHE A 138 -2.25 -14.08 0.96
CA PHE A 138 -1.09 -13.94 1.82
C PHE A 138 -1.29 -12.81 2.82
N ASP A 139 -0.55 -12.86 3.91
CA ASP A 139 -0.43 -11.74 4.85
C ASP A 139 0.36 -10.60 4.21
N ALA A 140 -0.12 -9.36 4.31
CA ALA A 140 0.53 -8.17 3.75
C ALA A 140 1.69 -7.61 4.58
N ALA A 141 2.01 -8.19 5.74
CA ALA A 141 3.11 -7.73 6.60
C ALA A 141 4.44 -7.49 5.86
N PRO A 142 4.89 -8.35 4.92
CA PRO A 142 6.08 -8.06 4.13
C PRO A 142 6.01 -6.74 3.34
N LEU A 143 4.85 -6.41 2.77
CA LEU A 143 4.67 -5.20 1.96
C LEU A 143 4.49 -3.96 2.84
N LEU A 144 3.79 -4.10 3.97
CA LEU A 144 3.67 -3.05 4.98
C LEU A 144 5.04 -2.69 5.58
N ASN A 145 5.84 -3.70 5.92
CA ASN A 145 7.20 -3.53 6.42
C ASN A 145 8.08 -2.85 5.37
N ALA A 146 7.99 -3.26 4.11
CA ALA A 146 8.74 -2.62 3.03
C ALA A 146 8.40 -1.12 2.92
N GLY A 147 7.14 -0.74 3.12
CA GLY A 147 6.73 0.67 3.17
C GLY A 147 7.37 1.45 4.32
N VAL A 148 7.46 0.85 5.52
CA VAL A 148 8.18 1.42 6.67
C VAL A 148 9.66 1.58 6.33
N GLU A 149 10.28 0.60 5.69
CA GLU A 149 11.69 0.68 5.31
C GLU A 149 11.96 1.75 4.22
N LEU A 150 11.01 2.02 3.32
CA LEU A 150 11.18 3.09 2.32
C LEU A 150 11.03 4.48 2.93
N PHE A 151 9.92 4.72 3.62
CA PHE A 151 9.55 6.05 4.11
C PHE A 151 10.16 6.38 5.46
N GLY A 152 10.54 5.36 6.23
CA GLY A 152 10.93 5.50 7.62
C GLY A 152 9.72 5.69 8.53
N THR A 153 10.01 6.03 9.78
CA THR A 153 9.01 6.36 10.81
C THR A 153 9.09 7.83 11.18
N GLU A 154 8.17 8.31 12.00
CA GLU A 154 8.19 9.71 12.49
C GLU A 154 9.51 10.11 13.14
N ASN A 155 10.13 9.20 13.90
CA ASN A 155 11.41 9.41 14.60
C ASN A 155 12.65 9.03 13.78
N ASN A 156 12.48 8.30 12.67
CA ASN A 156 13.56 7.91 11.77
C ASN A 156 13.06 7.97 10.32
N ARG A 157 12.87 9.20 9.83
CA ARG A 157 12.36 9.46 8.48
C ARG A 157 13.43 9.14 7.45
N ARG A 158 13.00 8.52 6.34
CA ARG A 158 13.83 8.21 5.18
C ARG A 158 13.26 8.93 3.95
N TYR A 159 13.04 8.20 2.85
CA TYR A 159 12.54 8.73 1.59
C TYR A 159 11.02 8.91 1.59
N HIS A 160 10.45 9.43 2.69
CA HIS A 160 9.03 9.77 2.76
C HIS A 160 8.63 10.81 1.70
N PRO A 161 7.33 10.91 1.36
CA PRO A 161 6.85 11.98 0.49
C PRO A 161 7.25 13.37 1.01
N ILE A 162 7.60 14.28 0.10
CA ILE A 162 7.97 15.65 0.46
C ILE A 162 6.82 16.37 1.21
N PRO A 163 7.08 17.10 2.31
CA PRO A 163 6.04 17.86 3.00
C PRO A 163 5.34 18.86 2.07
N GLY A 164 4.01 18.84 2.08
CA GLY A 164 3.15 19.62 1.18
C GLY A 164 2.90 18.98 -0.18
N ALA A 165 3.46 17.78 -0.46
CA ALA A 165 3.19 17.05 -1.70
C ALA A 165 1.68 16.87 -1.92
N HIS A 166 1.27 16.92 -3.18
CA HIS A 166 -0.07 16.49 -3.58
C HIS A 166 0.05 15.04 -4.03
N THR A 167 -0.33 14.13 -3.15
CA THR A 167 -0.11 12.70 -3.35
C THR A 167 -1.44 12.03 -3.61
N ILE A 168 -1.57 11.43 -4.78
CA ILE A 168 -2.71 10.57 -5.09
C ILE A 168 -2.60 9.32 -4.22
N CYS A 169 -3.69 8.93 -3.58
CA CYS A 169 -3.76 7.78 -2.71
C CYS A 169 -5.04 7.00 -2.98
N ALA A 170 -4.93 5.68 -3.02
CA ALA A 170 -6.03 4.79 -2.68
C ALA A 170 -6.18 4.90 -1.15
N ASN A 171 -7.26 5.46 -0.61
CA ASN A 171 -7.37 5.65 0.83
C ASN A 171 -8.78 5.57 1.41
N LYS A 172 -8.85 5.09 2.66
CA LYS A 172 -10.06 5.11 3.49
C LYS A 172 -9.66 5.24 4.96
N GLY A 173 -10.58 5.69 5.79
CA GLY A 173 -10.34 5.77 7.23
C GLY A 173 -11.62 5.93 8.03
N VAL A 174 -11.49 5.80 9.34
CA VAL A 174 -12.58 5.89 10.30
C VAL A 174 -12.10 6.55 11.58
N THR A 175 -12.98 7.28 12.26
CA THR A 175 -12.74 7.86 13.58
C THR A 175 -13.91 7.54 14.49
N ALA A 176 -13.63 7.17 15.73
CA ALA A 176 -14.66 6.93 16.73
C ALA A 176 -14.20 7.35 18.13
N TYR A 177 -15.16 7.65 19.00
CA TYR A 177 -14.92 7.98 20.40
C TYR A 177 -15.35 6.83 21.32
N ARG A 178 -14.56 6.53 22.35
CA ARG A 178 -14.99 5.65 23.44
C ARG A 178 -15.44 6.47 24.66
N PRO A 179 -16.72 6.42 25.06
CA PRO A 179 -17.20 7.18 26.22
C PRO A 179 -16.51 6.79 27.52
N LYS A 180 -16.39 7.75 28.45
CA LYS A 180 -15.87 7.48 29.81
C LYS A 180 -16.88 6.70 30.64
N GLU A 181 -18.16 6.97 30.44
CA GLU A 181 -19.23 6.32 31.17
C GLU A 181 -19.54 4.94 30.59
N ASP A 182 -19.77 3.98 31.47
CA ASP A 182 -20.33 2.67 31.09
C ASP A 182 -21.84 2.83 30.78
N ARG A 183 -22.14 2.99 29.49
CA ARG A 183 -23.49 3.17 28.96
C ARG A 183 -23.58 2.65 27.53
N PRO A 184 -24.79 2.45 26.98
CA PRO A 184 -24.95 2.15 25.57
C PRO A 184 -24.24 3.17 24.67
N LEU A 185 -23.55 2.67 23.65
CA LEU A 185 -22.87 3.46 22.64
C LEU A 185 -23.88 4.25 21.79
N LYS A 186 -23.51 5.47 21.41
CA LYS A 186 -24.23 6.33 20.47
C LYS A 186 -23.58 6.29 19.09
N ALA A 187 -24.24 6.90 18.10
CA ALA A 187 -23.65 7.08 16.78
C ALA A 187 -22.29 7.82 16.88
N GLY A 188 -21.28 7.28 16.21
CA GLY A 188 -19.89 7.78 16.26
C GLY A 188 -19.09 7.31 17.48
N GLU A 189 -19.67 6.45 18.33
CA GLU A 189 -18.97 5.85 19.47
C GLU A 189 -18.71 4.36 19.25
N ALA A 190 -17.58 3.88 19.77
CA ALA A 190 -17.14 2.49 19.62
C ALA A 190 -16.26 2.06 20.80
N TYR A 191 -15.99 0.76 20.91
CA TYR A 191 -14.95 0.21 21.76
C TYR A 191 -13.60 0.19 21.03
N GLY A 192 -13.61 -0.19 19.75
CA GLY A 192 -12.41 -0.26 18.92
C GLY A 192 -12.60 0.30 17.51
N ILE A 193 -11.49 0.42 16.80
CA ILE A 193 -11.37 0.91 15.43
C ILE A 193 -10.41 0.02 14.64
N TRP A 194 -10.66 -0.14 13.35
CA TRP A 194 -9.84 -0.98 12.48
C TRP A 194 -9.80 -0.47 11.04
N SER A 195 -8.77 -0.88 10.31
CA SER A 195 -8.63 -0.65 8.86
C SER A 195 -7.94 -1.83 8.18
N PHE A 196 -8.28 -2.07 6.92
CA PHE A 196 -7.75 -3.11 6.05
C PHE A 196 -7.15 -2.51 4.79
N ILE A 197 -6.08 -3.12 4.30
CA ILE A 197 -5.58 -2.93 2.94
C ILE A 197 -5.34 -4.29 2.29
N ALA A 198 -5.77 -4.42 1.06
CA ALA A 198 -5.42 -5.54 0.20
C ALA A 198 -4.87 -5.04 -1.14
N ILE A 199 -3.87 -5.73 -1.68
CA ILE A 199 -3.39 -5.58 -3.06
C ILE A 199 -3.48 -6.93 -3.76
N SER A 200 -4.22 -6.98 -4.85
CA SER A 200 -4.43 -8.17 -5.68
C SER A 200 -3.70 -8.00 -6.99
N LEU A 201 -2.68 -8.83 -7.19
CA LEU A 201 -1.80 -8.74 -8.35
C LEU A 201 -2.41 -9.50 -9.52
N SER A 202 -2.61 -8.80 -10.63
CA SER A 202 -3.21 -9.37 -11.83
C SER A 202 -2.40 -10.55 -12.38
N ALA A 203 -3.07 -11.56 -12.91
CA ALA A 203 -2.40 -12.68 -13.58
C ALA A 203 -1.80 -12.28 -14.95
N ASP A 204 -2.30 -11.19 -15.56
CA ASP A 204 -1.80 -10.61 -16.81
C ASP A 204 -1.56 -9.09 -16.63
N ARG A 205 -0.46 -8.72 -15.95
CA ARG A 205 -0.09 -7.32 -15.68
C ARG A 205 0.38 -6.54 -16.91
N ASP A 206 0.46 -7.20 -18.07
CA ASP A 206 0.67 -6.56 -19.37
C ASP A 206 -0.66 -6.08 -20.01
N PHE A 207 -1.80 -6.34 -19.35
CA PHE A 207 -3.12 -5.97 -19.85
C PHE A 207 -4.05 -5.43 -18.76
N SER A 208 -3.96 -5.97 -17.55
CA SER A 208 -4.83 -5.67 -16.42
C SER A 208 -4.07 -4.94 -15.32
N ALA A 209 -4.78 -4.05 -14.62
CA ALA A 209 -4.25 -3.41 -13.42
C ALA A 209 -4.33 -4.35 -12.21
N ASP A 210 -3.41 -4.17 -11.26
CA ASP A 210 -3.58 -4.69 -9.92
C ASP A 210 -4.66 -3.88 -9.19
N LEU A 211 -5.32 -4.50 -8.22
CA LEU A 211 -6.47 -3.92 -7.51
C LEU A 211 -6.13 -3.69 -6.04
N PHE A 212 -6.32 -2.45 -5.56
CA PHE A 212 -6.38 -2.17 -4.14
C PHE A 212 -7.81 -2.35 -3.63
N ILE A 213 -7.96 -2.91 -2.43
CA ILE A 213 -9.20 -2.86 -1.66
C ILE A 213 -8.88 -2.33 -0.28
N GLU A 214 -9.54 -1.24 0.08
CA GLU A 214 -9.45 -0.60 1.38
C GLU A 214 -10.76 -0.70 2.13
N ASP A 215 -10.67 -1.05 3.40
CA ASP A 215 -11.82 -0.96 4.29
C ASP A 215 -11.44 -0.39 5.65
N ALA A 216 -12.41 0.20 6.33
CA ALA A 216 -12.22 0.74 7.67
C ALA A 216 -13.55 0.77 8.40
N GLY A 217 -13.51 0.48 9.70
CA GLY A 217 -14.71 0.39 10.49
C GLY A 217 -14.47 0.46 11.99
N VAL A 218 -15.57 0.33 12.72
CA VAL A 218 -15.60 0.38 14.18
C VAL A 218 -15.95 -0.99 14.76
N TRP A 219 -15.56 -1.20 16.01
CA TRP A 219 -15.96 -2.35 16.82
C TRP A 219 -16.89 -1.88 17.94
N THR A 220 -18.14 -2.31 17.91
CA THR A 220 -19.20 -1.83 18.81
C THR A 220 -19.75 -2.92 19.74
N GLU A 221 -19.33 -4.18 19.56
CA GLU A 221 -19.95 -5.32 20.25
C GLU A 221 -19.57 -5.36 21.73
N ASN A 222 -18.29 -5.23 22.06
CA ASN A 222 -17.79 -5.31 23.44
C ASN A 222 -16.37 -4.73 23.59
N ASP A 223 -15.88 -4.68 24.83
CA ASP A 223 -14.52 -4.24 25.17
C ASP A 223 -13.51 -5.40 25.25
N ASN A 224 -13.63 -6.39 24.37
CA ASN A 224 -12.72 -7.53 24.31
C ASN A 224 -11.95 -7.52 22.99
N GLU A 225 -10.62 -7.36 23.08
CA GLU A 225 -9.75 -7.32 21.91
C GLU A 225 -9.67 -8.66 21.19
N ASP A 226 -9.77 -9.79 21.90
CA ASP A 226 -9.75 -11.12 21.28
C ASP A 226 -10.98 -11.35 20.40
N ASP A 227 -12.15 -10.86 20.82
CA ASP A 227 -13.39 -10.95 20.04
C ASP A 227 -13.31 -10.08 18.78
N MET A 228 -12.75 -8.87 18.91
CA MET A 228 -12.47 -7.99 17.78
C MET A 228 -11.51 -8.67 16.80
N MET A 229 -10.42 -9.29 17.29
CA MET A 229 -9.46 -10.00 16.45
C MET A 229 -10.11 -11.17 15.71
N ALA A 230 -10.96 -11.95 16.38
CA ALA A 230 -11.71 -13.03 15.73
C ALA A 230 -12.64 -12.50 14.62
N PHE A 231 -13.28 -11.35 14.83
CA PHE A 231 -14.04 -10.65 13.81
C PHE A 231 -13.15 -10.26 12.61
N LEU A 232 -12.00 -9.63 12.84
CA LEU A 232 -11.10 -9.17 11.77
C LEU A 232 -10.55 -10.35 10.94
N GLU A 233 -10.20 -11.46 11.59
CA GLU A 233 -9.76 -12.68 10.90
C GLU A 233 -10.85 -13.25 9.97
N GLN A 234 -12.12 -13.14 10.36
CA GLN A 234 -13.23 -13.52 9.51
C GLN A 234 -13.50 -12.47 8.41
N HIS A 235 -13.47 -11.17 8.75
CA HIS A 235 -13.65 -10.04 7.82
C HIS A 235 -12.62 -10.06 6.69
N ARG A 236 -11.39 -10.53 6.96
CA ARG A 236 -10.35 -10.74 5.92
C ARG A 236 -10.85 -11.56 4.73
N LYS A 237 -11.69 -12.57 4.97
CA LYS A 237 -12.26 -13.39 3.88
C LYS A 237 -13.28 -12.61 3.06
N GLU A 238 -14.05 -11.72 3.70
CA GLU A 238 -15.01 -10.86 3.02
C GLU A 238 -14.30 -9.81 2.13
N ILE A 239 -13.18 -9.26 2.60
CA ILE A 239 -12.29 -8.42 1.80
C ILE A 239 -11.82 -9.18 0.55
N VAL A 240 -11.33 -10.41 0.68
CA VAL A 240 -10.91 -11.22 -0.46
C VAL A 240 -12.08 -11.61 -1.36
N TRP A 241 -13.27 -11.85 -0.81
CA TRP A 241 -14.45 -12.09 -1.62
C TRP A 241 -14.77 -10.88 -2.50
N SER A 242 -14.69 -9.66 -1.97
CA SER A 242 -14.88 -8.44 -2.79
C SER A 242 -13.85 -8.32 -3.93
N VAL A 243 -12.60 -8.77 -3.72
CA VAL A 243 -11.59 -8.83 -4.80
C VAL A 243 -12.07 -9.74 -5.94
N VAL A 244 -12.58 -10.93 -5.61
CA VAL A 244 -13.09 -11.88 -6.61
C VAL A 244 -14.29 -11.29 -7.36
N GLU A 245 -15.20 -10.62 -6.67
CA GLU A 245 -16.35 -9.96 -7.30
C GLU A 245 -15.91 -8.81 -8.22
N CYS A 246 -14.99 -7.95 -7.79
CA CYS A 246 -14.41 -6.90 -8.63
C CYS A 246 -13.68 -7.46 -9.87
N GLY A 247 -12.94 -8.56 -9.68
CA GLY A 247 -12.30 -9.30 -10.76
C GLY A 247 -13.31 -9.83 -11.76
N ARG A 248 -14.43 -10.39 -11.30
CA ARG A 248 -15.52 -10.85 -12.17
C ARG A 248 -16.13 -9.69 -12.97
N ASP A 249 -16.41 -8.58 -12.32
CA ASP A 249 -17.05 -7.42 -12.95
C ASP A 249 -16.16 -6.78 -14.03
N SER A 250 -14.84 -6.80 -13.82
CA SER A 250 -13.86 -6.26 -14.78
C SER A 250 -13.24 -7.33 -15.69
N ASN A 251 -13.65 -8.60 -15.55
CA ASN A 251 -13.08 -9.76 -16.24
C ASN A 251 -11.54 -9.88 -16.08
N VAL A 252 -11.06 -9.76 -14.84
CA VAL A 252 -9.65 -9.84 -14.44
C VAL A 252 -9.45 -10.97 -13.44
N LEU A 253 -8.51 -11.86 -13.74
CA LEU A 253 -8.01 -12.87 -12.81
C LEU A 253 -6.76 -12.36 -12.11
N PHE A 254 -6.64 -12.67 -10.82
CA PHE A 254 -5.49 -12.33 -10.00
C PHE A 254 -4.64 -13.58 -9.72
N ASP A 255 -3.32 -13.44 -9.68
CA ASP A 255 -2.38 -14.51 -9.29
C ASP A 255 -2.34 -14.69 -7.77
N ARG A 256 -2.36 -13.58 -7.04
CA ARG A 256 -2.29 -13.56 -5.58
C ARG A 256 -2.85 -12.27 -4.99
N THR A 257 -3.26 -12.35 -3.73
CA THR A 257 -3.65 -11.19 -2.92
C THR A 257 -2.82 -11.14 -1.66
N TYR A 258 -2.30 -9.96 -1.32
CA TYR A 258 -1.75 -9.66 0.00
C TYR A 258 -2.76 -8.83 0.76
N VAL A 259 -3.14 -9.24 1.97
CA VAL A 259 -4.11 -8.54 2.81
C VAL A 259 -3.58 -8.38 4.22
N GLY A 260 -3.74 -7.18 4.79
CA GLY A 260 -3.34 -6.85 6.15
C GLY A 260 -4.30 -5.85 6.78
N PHE A 261 -4.25 -5.74 8.10
CA PHE A 261 -5.07 -4.80 8.86
C PHE A 261 -4.31 -4.20 10.04
N ALA A 262 -4.81 -3.07 10.52
CA ALA A 262 -4.45 -2.50 11.81
C ALA A 262 -5.72 -2.27 12.64
N HIS A 263 -5.60 -2.41 13.95
CA HIS A 263 -6.71 -2.18 14.88
C HIS A 263 -6.22 -1.65 16.21
N ARG A 264 -7.13 -1.01 16.95
CA ARG A 264 -6.94 -0.64 18.36
C ARG A 264 -8.25 -0.74 19.12
N MET A 265 -8.17 -1.34 20.31
CA MET A 265 -9.17 -1.12 21.36
C MET A 265 -8.86 0.21 22.06
N MET A 266 -9.80 1.16 22.03
CA MET A 266 -9.64 2.47 22.67
C MET A 266 -9.89 2.31 24.16
N LYS A 267 -9.29 3.13 25.03
CA LYS A 267 -9.66 3.21 26.46
C LYS A 267 -10.84 4.18 26.67
N PRO A 268 -11.61 4.07 27.77
CA PRO A 268 -12.66 5.03 28.07
C PRO A 268 -12.12 6.46 28.10
N GLY A 269 -12.70 7.35 27.31
CA GLY A 269 -12.23 8.72 27.13
C GLY A 269 -11.23 8.91 25.99
N GLU A 270 -10.91 7.90 25.20
CA GLU A 270 -10.04 8.03 24.01
C GLU A 270 -10.84 8.19 22.71
N ILE A 271 -10.22 8.85 21.74
CA ILE A 271 -10.64 8.89 20.35
C ILE A 271 -9.65 8.05 19.55
N GLY A 272 -10.17 7.13 18.74
CA GLY A 272 -9.40 6.31 17.84
C GLY A 272 -9.52 6.79 16.40
N ASN A 273 -8.43 6.70 15.65
CA ASN A 273 -8.43 6.80 14.19
C ASN A 273 -7.70 5.61 13.56
N ALA A 274 -8.30 5.02 12.52
CA ALA A 274 -7.66 4.00 11.70
C ALA A 274 -7.71 4.42 10.23
N ILE A 275 -6.59 4.28 9.53
CA ILE A 275 -6.45 4.60 8.10
C ILE A 275 -5.77 3.47 7.34
N THR A 276 -6.17 3.36 6.08
CA THR A 276 -5.60 2.48 5.08
C THR A 276 -5.29 3.34 3.86
N VAL A 277 -4.04 3.26 3.38
CA VAL A 277 -3.52 4.17 2.37
C VAL A 277 -2.54 3.43 1.46
N GLY A 278 -2.83 3.42 0.16
CA GLY A 278 -1.92 3.08 -0.92
C GLY A 278 -1.49 4.34 -1.68
N PRO A 279 -0.45 5.07 -1.24
CA PRO A 279 0.05 6.24 -1.98
C PRO A 279 0.75 5.82 -3.27
N TYR A 280 0.57 6.65 -4.31
CA TYR A 280 1.27 6.53 -5.60
C TYR A 280 2.39 7.57 -5.67
N VAL A 281 3.63 7.10 -5.62
CA VAL A 281 4.80 7.98 -5.51
C VAL A 281 5.81 7.79 -6.65
N THR A 282 6.70 8.75 -6.83
CA THR A 282 7.97 8.59 -7.53
C THR A 282 9.10 8.57 -6.51
N LEU A 283 10.10 7.71 -6.70
CA LEU A 283 11.15 7.46 -5.71
C LEU A 283 12.16 8.60 -5.65
N ALA A 284 12.57 8.99 -4.44
CA ALA A 284 13.72 9.89 -4.25
C ALA A 284 14.94 9.42 -5.07
N ARG A 285 15.76 10.33 -5.62
CA ARG A 285 16.91 9.91 -6.43
C ARG A 285 17.89 9.05 -5.64
N ASN A 286 18.10 9.38 -4.37
CA ASN A 286 18.98 8.63 -3.50
C ASN A 286 18.39 7.28 -3.07
N ALA A 287 17.08 7.06 -3.22
CA ALA A 287 16.46 5.75 -3.04
C ALA A 287 16.76 4.78 -4.20
N VAL A 288 17.28 5.29 -5.31
CA VAL A 288 17.61 4.50 -6.50
C VAL A 288 19.10 4.13 -6.48
N PRO A 289 19.44 2.84 -6.60
CA PRO A 289 20.82 2.39 -6.71
C PRO A 289 21.59 3.11 -7.83
N THR A 290 22.90 3.24 -7.67
CA THR A 290 23.79 3.80 -8.71
C THR A 290 23.77 3.00 -10.02
N THR A 291 23.37 1.73 -9.96
CA THR A 291 23.15 0.84 -11.10
C THR A 291 21.88 1.16 -11.90
N GLY A 292 21.02 2.05 -11.38
CA GLY A 292 19.83 2.58 -12.06
C GLY A 292 18.51 2.00 -11.54
N PHE A 293 17.39 2.64 -11.89
CA PHE A 293 16.05 2.28 -11.38
C PHE A 293 15.67 0.81 -11.60
N THR A 294 16.02 0.26 -12.77
CA THR A 294 15.66 -1.12 -13.11
C THR A 294 16.35 -2.18 -12.24
N SER A 295 17.47 -1.86 -11.58
CA SER A 295 18.14 -2.83 -10.70
C SER A 295 17.32 -3.14 -9.44
N LEU A 296 16.44 -2.23 -9.02
CA LEU A 296 15.50 -2.46 -7.93
C LEU A 296 14.58 -3.66 -8.19
N ASN A 297 14.35 -4.05 -9.44
CA ASN A 297 13.55 -5.24 -9.76
C ASN A 297 14.24 -6.56 -9.38
N ASP A 298 15.56 -6.55 -9.27
CA ASP A 298 16.38 -7.72 -8.95
C ASP A 298 16.92 -7.68 -7.52
N LEU A 299 16.75 -6.56 -6.81
CA LEU A 299 17.18 -6.39 -5.42
C LEU A 299 16.16 -6.94 -4.42
N ASN A 300 16.68 -7.60 -3.38
CA ASN A 300 15.92 -7.81 -2.16
C ASN A 300 15.94 -6.55 -1.29
N LEU A 301 14.95 -6.41 -0.41
CA LEU A 301 14.84 -5.28 0.50
C LEU A 301 16.05 -5.17 1.43
N SER A 302 16.54 -6.30 1.96
CA SER A 302 17.75 -6.30 2.81
C SER A 302 19.01 -5.82 2.08
N ASP A 303 19.13 -6.07 0.78
CA ASP A 303 20.27 -5.60 -0.02
C ASP A 303 20.14 -4.12 -0.37
N TRP A 304 18.91 -3.67 -0.69
CA TRP A 304 18.63 -2.24 -0.85
C TRP A 304 18.97 -1.46 0.43
N LEU A 305 18.58 -1.94 1.61
CA LEU A 305 18.95 -1.30 2.89
C LEU A 305 20.46 -1.18 3.09
N LYS A 306 21.23 -2.23 2.73
CA LYS A 306 22.71 -2.19 2.80
C LYS A 306 23.27 -1.15 1.84
N GLU A 307 22.74 -1.05 0.63
CA GLU A 307 23.17 -0.03 -0.35
C GLU A 307 22.85 1.39 0.11
N MET A 308 21.74 1.58 0.82
CA MET A 308 21.33 2.88 1.39
C MET A 308 22.03 3.20 2.73
N ASP A 309 22.84 2.30 3.27
CA ASP A 309 23.43 2.40 4.62
C ASP A 309 22.37 2.57 5.73
N PHE A 310 21.27 1.83 5.63
CA PHE A 310 20.16 1.85 6.58
C PHE A 310 20.10 0.59 7.45
N GLU A 311 19.94 0.77 8.76
CA GLU A 311 19.55 -0.31 9.67
C GLU A 311 18.07 -0.65 9.50
N SER A 312 17.70 -1.93 9.43
CA SER A 312 16.28 -2.32 9.31
C SER A 312 15.45 -1.81 10.49
N LEU A 313 14.34 -1.14 10.19
CA LEU A 313 13.34 -0.66 11.16
C LEU A 313 12.33 -1.75 11.54
N THR A 314 12.13 -2.74 10.67
CA THR A 314 11.13 -3.80 10.88
C THR A 314 11.75 -5.14 11.25
N ASN A 315 13.03 -5.14 11.65
CA ASN A 315 13.79 -6.34 12.03
C ASN A 315 13.74 -7.43 10.96
N LEU A 316 14.05 -7.09 9.70
CA LEU A 316 14.27 -8.08 8.65
C LEU A 316 15.28 -9.12 9.14
N ALA A 317 14.94 -10.40 9.01
CA ALA A 317 15.83 -11.48 9.42
C ALA A 317 17.16 -11.35 8.64
N LYS A 318 18.28 -11.34 9.37
CA LYS A 318 19.63 -11.36 8.78
C LYS A 318 19.91 -12.67 8.05
#